data_AF-A0AAJ1A6E6-F1
#
_entry.id   AF-A0AAJ1A6E6-F1
#
_cell.length_a   1.000
_cell.length_b   1.000
_cell.length_c   1.000
_cell.angle_alpha   90.00
_cell.angle_beta   90.00
_cell.angle_gamma   90.00
#
_symmetry.space_group_name_H-M   'P 1'
#
loop_
_entity.id
_entity.type
_entity.pdbx_description
1 polymer ?
#
loop_
_entity_poly.entity_id
_entity_poly.type
_entity_poly.pdbx_seq_one_letter_code
_entity_poly.pdbx_strand_id
1 'polypeptide(L)' 'MKQQTAWLRNDAEARVRELFDAAKAAGPQEVRDTDGTFSLTFIPVKGTLEDLFSKPGPIPDDE' A
#
# COMPACT_ATOMS: atom_id res chain seq x y z
N MET A 1 9.69 2.39 -17.76
CA MET A 1 8.25 2.63 -18.02
C MET A 1 7.47 1.86 -16.96
N LYS A 2 6.83 2.53 -16.00
CA LYS A 2 6.01 1.84 -14.99
C LYS A 2 4.77 1.32 -15.72
N GLN A 3 4.66 0.01 -15.87
CA GLN A 3 3.46 -0.61 -16.39
C GLN A 3 2.37 -0.42 -15.33
N GLN A 4 1.56 0.63 -15.47
CA GLN A 4 0.34 0.78 -14.69
C GLN A 4 -0.63 -0.28 -15.22
N THR A 5 -0.74 -1.38 -14.48
CA THR A 5 -1.74 -2.42 -14.75
C THR A 5 -3.10 -1.80 -14.52
N ALA A 6 -3.73 -1.28 -15.58
CA ALA A 6 -5.05 -0.70 -15.50
C ALA A 6 -6.08 -1.84 -15.40
N TRP A 7 -6.74 -1.95 -14.25
CA TRP A 7 -7.76 -2.96 -13.99
C TRP A 7 -9.07 -2.54 -14.65
N LEU A 8 -9.84 -3.50 -15.16
CA LEU A 8 -11.25 -3.25 -15.49
C LEU A 8 -12.10 -3.43 -14.24
N ARG A 9 -13.17 -2.66 -14.09
CA ARG A 9 -14.06 -2.73 -12.91
C ARG A 9 -14.49 -4.16 -12.57
N ASN A 10 -14.96 -4.92 -13.56
CA ASN A 10 -15.39 -6.31 -13.34
C ASN A 10 -14.27 -7.22 -12.81
N ASP A 11 -13.04 -7.03 -13.32
CA ASP A 11 -11.89 -7.83 -12.89
C ASP A 11 -11.42 -7.42 -11.49
N ALA A 12 -11.39 -6.11 -11.23
CA ALA A 12 -11.13 -5.55 -9.90
C ALA A 12 -12.16 -6.00 -8.86
N GLU A 13 -13.44 -6.09 -9.21
CA GLU A 13 -14.50 -6.56 -8.32
C GLU A 13 -14.38 -8.07 -8.06
N ALA A 14 -14.09 -8.87 -9.09
CA ALA A 14 -13.88 -10.31 -8.95
C ALA A 14 -12.60 -10.64 -8.15
N ARG A 15 -11.56 -9.81 -8.28
CA ARG A 15 -10.21 -10.03 -7.73
C ARG A 15 -9.79 -8.92 -6.78
N VAL A 16 -10.74 -8.42 -6.00
CA VAL A 16 -10.53 -7.26 -5.13
C VAL A 16 -9.36 -7.43 -4.16
N ARG A 17 -9.12 -8.67 -3.70
CA ARG A 17 -8.00 -9.00 -2.83
C ARG A 17 -6.65 -8.78 -3.51
N GLU A 18 -6.52 -9.17 -4.78
CA GLU A 18 -5.29 -8.97 -5.55
C GLU A 18 -5.06 -7.50 -5.87
N LEU A 19 -6.14 -6.74 -6.12
CA LEU A 19 -6.06 -5.30 -6.29
C LEU A 19 -5.51 -4.60 -5.03
N PHE A 20 -5.96 -4.99 -3.83
CA PHE A 20 -5.42 -4.46 -2.58
C PHE A 20 -3.96 -4.87 -2.34
N ASP A 21 -3.60 -6.12 -2.59
CA ASP A 21 -2.22 -6.59 -2.47
C ASP A 21 -1.29 -5.86 -3.45
N ALA A 22 -1.73 -5.67 -4.70
CA ALA A 22 -1.01 -4.90 -5.70
C ALA A 22 -0.84 -3.42 -5.28
N ALA A 23 -1.90 -2.81 -4.73
CA ALA A 23 -1.82 -1.44 -4.22
C ALA A 23 -0.82 -1.29 -3.06
N LYS A 24 -0.72 -2.32 -2.22
CA LYS A 24 0.22 -2.37 -1.09
C LYS A 24 1.67 -2.59 -1.53
N ALA A 25 1.90 -3.45 -2.53
CA ALA A 25 3.24 -3.86 -2.96
C ALA A 25 3.83 -2.96 -4.06
N ALA A 26 3.01 -2.56 -5.03
CA ALA A 26 3.45 -1.86 -6.24
C ALA A 26 3.05 -0.37 -6.28
N GLY A 27 2.24 0.09 -5.31
CA GLY A 27 1.75 1.46 -5.26
C GLY A 27 0.38 1.64 -5.96
N PRO A 28 -0.07 2.89 -6.18
CA PRO A 28 -1.43 3.18 -6.63
C PRO A 28 -1.87 2.36 -7.85
N GLN A 29 -3.05 1.76 -7.76
CA GLN A 29 -3.67 0.98 -8.84
C GLN A 29 -4.85 1.75 -9.42
N GLU A 30 -4.98 1.74 -10.75
CA GLU A 30 -6.10 2.36 -11.45
C GLU A 30 -7.11 1.31 -11.88
N VAL A 31 -8.39 1.58 -11.64
CA VAL A 31 -9.51 0.75 -12.07
C VAL A 31 -10.38 1.57 -13.02
N ARG A 32 -10.44 1.16 -14.29
CA ARG A 32 -11.27 1.77 -15.31
C ARG A 32 -12.68 1.22 -15.27
N ASP A 33 -13.65 2.12 -15.30
CA ASP A 33 -15.06 1.83 -15.46
C ASP A 33 -15.60 2.50 -16.73
N THR A 34 -16.82 2.16 -17.15
CA THR A 34 -17.44 2.78 -18.34
C THR A 34 -17.66 4.29 -18.19
N ASP A 35 -17.82 4.77 -16.96
CA ASP A 35 -18.11 6.18 -16.66
C ASP A 35 -16.88 6.95 -16.14
N GLY A 36 -15.76 6.27 -15.85
CA GLY A 36 -14.62 6.93 -15.24
C GLY A 36 -13.48 6.02 -14.83
N THR A 37 -12.64 6.48 -13.91
CA THR A 37 -11.49 5.73 -13.40
C THR A 37 -11.34 5.97 -11.91
N PHE A 38 -11.25 4.88 -11.14
CA PHE A 38 -10.94 4.90 -9.72
C PHE A 38 -9.43 4.75 -9.52
N SER A 39 -8.90 5.39 -8.49
CA SER A 39 -7.51 5.21 -8.05
C SER A 39 -7.49 4.65 -6.64
N LEU A 40 -6.99 3.42 -6.49
CA LEU A 40 -6.78 2.78 -5.20
C LEU A 40 -5.35 3.04 -4.73
N THR A 41 -5.20 3.68 -3.58
CA THR A 41 -3.89 3.94 -2.96
C THR A 41 -3.86 3.32 -1.57
N PHE A 42 -2.87 2.47 -1.30
CA PHE A 42 -2.61 2.00 0.05
C PHE A 42 -1.82 3.06 0.83
N ILE A 43 -2.40 3.53 1.93
CA ILE A 43 -1.72 4.44 2.85
C ILE A 43 -1.34 3.65 4.11
N PRO A 44 -0.05 3.35 4.33
CA PRO A 44 0.37 2.70 5.56
C PRO A 44 0.10 3.62 6.75
N VAL A 45 -0.49 3.07 7.80
CA VAL A 45 -0.51 3.75 9.10
C VAL A 45 0.95 3.86 9.54
N LYS A 46 1.48 5.08 9.65
CA LYS A 46 2.78 5.29 10.30
C LYS A 46 2.62 4.80 11.73
N GLY A 47 3.44 3.84 12.14
CA GLY A 47 3.57 3.52 13.56
C GLY A 47 3.78 4.82 14.32
N THR A 48 3.06 5.00 15.44
CA THR A 48 3.29 6.16 16.30
C THR A 48 4.77 6.20 16.67
N LEU A 49 5.34 7.40 16.79
CA LEU A 49 6.74 7.54 17.21
C LEU A 49 7.00 6.79 18.54
N GLU A 50 5.98 6.68 19.38
CA GLU A 50 5.96 5.88 20.60
C GLU A 50 6.35 4.40 20.39
N ASP A 51 5.96 3.78 19.27
CA ASP A 51 6.34 2.39 18.93
C ASP A 51 7.80 2.27 18.46
N LEU A 52 8.33 3.31 17.81
CA LEU A 52 9.73 3.42 17.39
C LEU A 52 10.69 3.69 18.56
N PHE A 53 10.24 4.42 19.60
CA PHE A 53 11.04 4.73 20.79
C PHE A 53 10.85 3.74 21.96
N SER A 54 9.91 2.79 21.89
CA SER A 54 9.68 1.76 22.93
C SER A 54 10.69 0.60 22.92
N LYS A 55 11.65 0.60 21.98
CA LYS A 55 12.80 -0.31 22.05
C LYS A 55 13.91 0.37 22.86
N PRO A 56 14.16 0.00 24.13
CA PRO A 56 15.39 0.40 24.79
C PRO A 56 16.54 -0.26 24.01
N GLY A 57 17.24 0.54 23.21
CA GLY A 57 18.55 0.13 22.72
C GLY A 57 19.48 -0.02 23.93
N PRO A 58 20.26 -1.10 24.04
CA PRO A 58 21.32 -1.14 25.05
C PRO A 58 22.24 0.05 24.79
N ILE A 59 22.36 0.94 25.77
CA ILE A 59 23.48 1.88 25.81
C ILE A 59 24.70 0.98 26.04
N PRO A 60 25.66 0.87 25.10
CA PRO A 60 26.92 0.24 25.43
C PRO A 60 27.59 1.10 26.50
N ASP A 61 27.78 0.53 27.68
CA ASP A 61 28.67 1.06 28.71
C ASP A 61 30.09 0.89 28.14
N ASP A 62 30.66 1.96 27.62
CA ASP A 62 32.07 2.01 27.20
C ASP A 62 32.87 2.35 28.48
N GLU A 63 33.57 1.35 29.02
CA GLU A 63 34.47 1.41 30.18
C GLU A 63 35.79 2.13 29.84
#